data_AF-A0A7S3GWC9-F1
#
_entry.id   AF-A0A7S3GWC9-F1
#
_cell.length_a   1.000
_cell.length_b   1.000
_cell.length_c   1.000
_cell.angle_alpha   90.00
_cell.angle_beta   90.00
_cell.angle_gamma   90.00
#
_symmetry.space_group_name_H-M   'P 1'
#
loop_
_entity.id
_entity.type
_entity.pdbx_description
1 polymer ?
#
loop_
_entity_poly.entity_id
_entity_poly.type
_entity_poly.pdbx_seq_one_letter_code
_entity_poly.pdbx_strand_id
1 'polypeptide(L)'
;TLGLAVLHPKKLAVYELVPQGNRDGRVNFYSLRKAYAHDLGLDGKHFTAYNMNSGSFGGARDREMIIVQSMDGKLQIFEQSANAFTRQMADCLIPGPVAYVPKVDAFVTVNHACQ
;
A
#
# COMPACT_ATOMS: atom_id res chain seq x y z
N THR A 1 12.43 9.63 -4.71
CA THR A 1 11.61 10.78 -4.27
C THR A 1 10.62 10.27 -3.24
N LEU A 2 10.39 10.99 -2.14
CA LEU A 2 9.42 10.57 -1.14
C LEU A 2 8.00 10.72 -1.71
N GLY A 3 7.19 9.66 -1.66
CA GLY A 3 5.79 9.65 -2.11
C GLY A 3 4.83 9.49 -0.93
N LEU A 4 3.63 10.06 -1.07
CA LEU A 4 2.52 9.89 -0.12
C LEU A 4 1.53 8.87 -0.67
N ALA A 5 1.45 7.69 -0.06
CA ALA A 5 0.43 6.70 -0.34
C ALA A 5 -0.82 6.94 0.52
N VAL A 6 -1.99 6.97 -0.12
CA VAL A 6 -3.29 7.16 0.52
C VAL A 6 -4.17 5.96 0.20
N LEU A 7 -4.59 5.24 1.24
CA LEU A 7 -5.49 4.11 1.13
C LEU A 7 -6.94 4.54 1.38
N HIS A 8 -7.79 4.27 0.40
CA HIS A 8 -9.24 4.37 0.49
C HIS A 8 -9.85 2.96 0.45
N PRO A 9 -11.12 2.78 0.83
CA PRO A 9 -11.76 1.47 0.85
C PRO A 9 -11.72 0.71 -0.49
N LYS A 10 -11.70 1.41 -1.63
CA LYS A 10 -11.69 0.81 -2.98
C LYS A 10 -10.55 1.29 -3.87
N LYS A 11 -9.60 2.05 -3.32
CA LYS A 11 -8.56 2.69 -4.12
C LYS A 11 -7.28 2.92 -3.32
N LEU A 12 -6.13 2.67 -3.95
CA LEU A 12 -4.83 3.12 -3.48
C LEU A 12 -4.35 4.23 -4.40
N ALA A 13 -4.03 5.41 -3.87
CA ALA A 13 -3.51 6.52 -4.66
C ALA A 13 -2.15 6.97 -4.11
N VAL A 14 -1.18 7.18 -4.99
CA VAL A 14 0.16 7.65 -4.63
C VAL A 14 0.39 9.03 -5.22
N TYR A 15 0.87 9.95 -4.38
CA TYR A 15 1.07 11.35 -4.71
C TYR A 15 2.54 11.74 -4.50
N GLU A 16 3.02 12.60 -5.38
CA GLU A 16 4.25 13.35 -5.20
C GLU A 16 3.94 14.66 -4.49
N LEU A 17 4.78 15.00 -3.51
CA LEU A 17 4.75 16.30 -2.83
C LEU A 17 5.54 17.30 -3.68
N VAL A 18 4.83 18.25 -4.29
CA VAL A 18 5.45 19.30 -5.10
C VAL A 18 5.53 20.58 -4.25
N PRO A 19 6.73 21.08 -3.91
CA PRO A 19 6.87 22.32 -3.13
C PRO A 19 6.36 23.51 -3.93
N GLN A 20 5.54 24.33 -3.29
CA GLN A 20 5.03 25.58 -3.85
C GLN A 20 5.61 26.75 -3.04
N GLY A 21 6.26 27.69 -3.73
CA GLY A 21 6.96 28.80 -3.10
C GLY A 21 6.87 30.08 -3.91
N ASN A 22 7.13 31.20 -3.24
CA ASN A 22 7.28 32.49 -3.90
C ASN A 22 8.71 32.62 -4.46
N ARG A 23 8.94 33.65 -5.29
CA ARG A 23 10.23 33.90 -5.98
C ARG A 23 11.44 34.00 -5.04
N ASP A 24 11.18 34.19 -3.75
CA ASP A 24 12.15 34.33 -2.66
C ASP A 24 12.76 32.98 -2.21
N GLY A 25 12.37 31.87 -2.85
CA GLY A 25 12.93 30.53 -2.61
C GLY A 25 12.38 29.80 -1.37
N ARG A 26 11.46 30.42 -0.62
CA ARG A 26 10.79 29.80 0.53
C ARG A 26 9.59 28.96 0.09
N VAL A 27 9.49 27.74 0.62
CA VAL A 27 8.32 26.86 0.42
C VAL A 27 7.22 27.28 1.38
N ASN A 28 6.06 27.65 0.84
CA ASN A 28 4.89 28.05 1.61
C ASN A 28 4.00 26.84 1.96
N PHE A 29 3.78 25.97 0.98
CA PHE A 29 2.98 24.76 1.12
C PHE A 29 3.43 23.71 0.09
N TYR A 30 2.91 22.49 0.22
CA TYR A 30 3.10 21.42 -0.77
C TYR A 30 1.78 21.12 -1.46
N SER A 31 1.79 21.04 -2.77
CA SER A 31 0.67 20.50 -3.55
C SER A 31 0.86 19.01 -3.79
N LEU A 32 -0.21 18.23 -3.68
CA LEU A 32 -0.21 16.81 -4.01
C LEU A 32 -0.46 16.61 -5.50
N ARG A 33 0.54 16.10 -6.22
CA ARG A 33 0.39 15.67 -7.62
C ARG A 33 0.23 14.16 -7.66
N LYS A 34 -0.87 13.65 -8.20
CA LYS A 34 -1.09 12.21 -8.31
C LYS A 34 -0.05 11.60 -9.27
N ALA A 35 0.75 10.67 -8.77
CA ALA A 35 1.70 9.91 -9.59
C ALA A 35 0.98 8.75 -10.29
N TYR A 36 0.28 7.92 -9.51
CA TYR A 36 -0.53 6.82 -10.01
C TYR A 36 -1.62 6.45 -9.00
N ALA A 37 -2.57 5.64 -9.43
CA ALA A 37 -3.57 5.06 -8.54
C ALA A 37 -4.01 3.68 -9.05
N HIS A 38 -4.46 2.85 -8.11
CA HIS A 38 -4.98 1.52 -8.34
C HIS A 38 -6.40 1.45 -7.81
N ASP A 39 -7.34 1.02 -8.64
CA ASP A 39 -8.62 0.54 -8.14
C ASP A 39 -8.41 -0.85 -7.53
N LEU A 40 -8.95 -1.06 -6.33
CA LEU A 40 -8.69 -2.27 -5.56
C LEU A 40 -9.66 -3.39 -5.92
N GLY A 41 -9.15 -4.61 -5.97
CA GLY A 41 -9.85 -5.78 -6.51
C GLY A 41 -9.35 -6.17 -7.89
N LEU A 42 -9.89 -7.27 -8.42
CA LEU A 42 -9.64 -7.74 -9.79
C LEU A 42 -11.00 -8.04 -10.41
N ASP A 43 -11.22 -7.57 -11.64
CA ASP A 43 -12.34 -7.97 -12.49
C ASP A 43 -13.72 -7.89 -11.82
N GLY A 44 -14.00 -6.78 -11.12
CA GLY A 44 -15.30 -6.55 -10.46
C GLY A 44 -15.51 -7.34 -9.16
N LYS A 45 -14.50 -8.06 -8.65
CA LYS A 45 -14.60 -8.75 -7.36
C LYS A 45 -14.58 -7.75 -6.21
N HIS A 46 -15.40 -8.02 -5.20
CA HIS A 46 -15.41 -7.25 -3.96
C HIS A 46 -14.02 -7.29 -3.30
N PHE A 47 -13.46 -6.11 -3.10
CA PHE A 47 -12.23 -5.89 -2.33
C PHE A 47 -12.41 -4.59 -1.55
N THR A 48 -12.70 -4.65 -0.26
CA THR A 48 -12.73 -3.45 0.60
C THR A 48 -11.44 -3.44 1.40
N ALA A 49 -10.61 -2.41 1.28
CA ALA A 49 -9.35 -2.33 1.99
C ALA A 49 -9.57 -2.23 3.51
N TYR A 50 -8.75 -2.96 4.26
CA TYR A 50 -8.64 -2.84 5.71
C TYR A 50 -7.42 -2.01 6.10
N ASN A 51 -6.22 -2.41 5.66
CA ASN A 51 -4.97 -1.71 5.95
C ASN A 51 -3.97 -1.88 4.79
N MET A 52 -2.80 -1.25 4.93
CA MET A 52 -1.66 -1.44 4.02
C MET A 52 -0.33 -1.37 4.77
N ASN A 53 0.72 -1.87 4.13
CA ASN A 53 2.11 -1.69 4.55
C ASN A 53 2.99 -1.45 3.31
N SER A 54 4.15 -0.81 3.49
CA SER A 54 5.12 -0.60 2.41
C SER A 54 6.50 -1.09 2.81
N GLY A 55 7.30 -1.46 1.80
CA GLY A 55 8.69 -1.80 2.02
C GLY A 55 9.37 -2.41 0.79
N SER A 56 10.64 -2.70 0.95
CA SER A 56 11.51 -3.33 -0.05
C SER A 56 11.28 -4.86 -0.13
N PHE A 57 10.06 -5.29 -0.44
CA PHE A 57 9.72 -6.72 -0.52
C PHE A 57 10.68 -7.47 -1.46
N GLY A 58 11.09 -8.69 -1.13
CA GLY A 58 12.05 -9.43 -1.95
C GLY A 58 13.48 -8.86 -1.96
N GLY A 59 13.80 -7.89 -1.08
CA GLY A 59 15.12 -7.24 -1.04
C GLY A 59 15.34 -6.17 -2.12
N ALA A 60 14.27 -5.58 -2.66
CA ALA A 60 14.36 -4.51 -3.65
C ALA A 60 15.15 -3.28 -3.11
N ARG A 61 16.19 -2.85 -3.82
CA ARG A 61 17.11 -1.80 -3.32
C ARG A 61 16.72 -0.39 -3.75
N ASP A 62 15.98 -0.27 -4.84
CA ASP A 62 15.72 0.98 -5.57
C ASP A 62 14.24 1.38 -5.56
N ARG A 63 13.37 0.54 -5.01
CA ARG A 63 11.92 0.76 -4.97
C ARG A 63 11.29 0.15 -3.74
N GLU A 64 10.27 0.83 -3.24
CA GLU A 64 9.33 0.30 -2.27
C GLU A 64 8.08 -0.21 -2.99
N MET A 65 7.54 -1.31 -2.48
CA MET A 65 6.27 -1.88 -2.90
C MET A 65 5.24 -1.65 -1.80
N ILE A 66 3.96 -1.79 -2.16
CA ILE A 66 2.85 -1.63 -1.23
C ILE A 66 2.03 -2.93 -1.22
N ILE A 67 1.73 -3.42 -0.03
CA ILE A 67 0.76 -4.50 0.19
C ILE A 67 -0.52 -3.88 0.76
N VAL A 68 -1.67 -4.26 0.22
CA VAL A 68 -2.99 -3.90 0.73
C VAL A 68 -3.71 -5.18 1.16
N GLN A 69 -4.20 -5.20 2.39
CA GLN A 69 -5.06 -6.27 2.90
C GLN A 69 -6.52 -5.84 2.80
N SER A 70 -7.39 -6.71 2.29
CA SER A 70 -8.83 -6.50 2.31
C SER A 70 -9.51 -7.00 3.59
N MET A 71 -10.75 -6.57 3.77
CA MET A 71 -11.66 -7.05 4.80
C MET A 71 -11.94 -8.56 4.76
N ASP A 72 -11.75 -9.21 3.61
CA ASP A 72 -11.91 -10.67 3.43
C ASP A 72 -10.56 -11.41 3.32
N GLY A 73 -9.45 -10.76 3.69
CA GLY A 73 -8.14 -11.42 3.79
C GLY A 73 -7.39 -11.60 2.47
N LYS A 74 -7.80 -10.92 1.39
CA LYS A 74 -6.99 -10.84 0.17
C LYS A 74 -5.83 -9.88 0.40
N LEU A 75 -4.65 -10.29 -0.04
CA LEU A 75 -3.43 -9.50 -0.08
C LEU A 75 -3.15 -9.12 -1.54
N GLN A 76 -3.19 -7.84 -1.85
CA GLN A 76 -2.78 -7.30 -3.16
C GLN A 76 -1.44 -6.59 -3.01
N ILE A 77 -0.46 -6.98 -3.82
CA ILE A 77 0.86 -6.35 -3.84
C ILE A 77 0.99 -5.52 -5.12
N PHE A 78 1.45 -4.29 -4.96
CA PHE A 78 1.66 -3.33 -6.03
C PHE A 78 3.13 -2.93 -6.11
N GLU A 79 3.66 -2.98 -7.32
CA GLU A 79 4.97 -2.48 -7.66
C GLU A 79 4.80 -1.17 -8.45
N GLN A 80 4.93 -0.05 -7.74
CA GLN A 80 4.65 1.28 -8.30
C GLN A 80 3.26 1.31 -8.99
N SER A 81 3.21 1.63 -10.29
CA SER A 81 1.98 1.70 -11.08
C SER A 81 1.50 0.34 -11.61
N ALA A 82 2.14 -0.77 -11.24
CA ALA A 82 1.72 -2.12 -11.64
C ALA A 82 1.13 -2.90 -10.45
N ASN A 83 0.05 -3.64 -10.70
CA ASN A 83 -0.37 -4.72 -9.79
C ASN A 83 0.56 -5.92 -10.03
N ALA A 84 1.29 -6.34 -8.99
CA ALA A 84 2.20 -7.47 -9.10
C ALA A 84 1.42 -8.80 -9.03
N PHE A 85 0.71 -9.02 -7.92
CA PHE A 85 -0.15 -10.19 -7.76
C PHE A 85 -1.11 -10.03 -6.58
N THR A 86 -2.11 -10.93 -6.53
CA THR A 86 -3.08 -11.08 -5.44
C THR A 86 -3.00 -12.48 -4.84
N ARG A 87 -3.05 -12.60 -3.52
CA ARG A 87 -3.16 -13.88 -2.80
C ARG A 87 -4.25 -13.83 -1.74
N GLN A 88 -4.92 -14.94 -1.53
CA GLN A 88 -5.89 -15.09 -0.44
C GLN A 88 -5.16 -15.64 0.78
N MET A 89 -5.33 -15.01 1.95
CA MET A 89 -4.89 -15.61 3.21
C MET A 89 -5.75 -16.83 3.53
N ALA A 90 -5.09 -17.90 3.99
CA ALA A 90 -5.79 -19.01 4.62
C ALA A 90 -6.45 -18.53 5.92
N ASP A 91 -7.66 -19.02 6.19
CA ASP A 91 -8.36 -18.87 7.47
C ASP A 91 -8.52 -17.42 7.98
N CYS A 92 -8.83 -16.48 7.07
CA CYS A 92 -9.13 -15.10 7.45
C CYS A 92 -10.64 -14.88 7.70
N LEU A 93 -11.04 -14.91 8.97
CA LEU A 93 -12.39 -14.50 9.37
C LEU A 93 -12.52 -12.97 9.46
N ILE A 94 -11.54 -12.33 10.11
CA ILE A 94 -11.42 -10.87 10.28
C ILE A 94 -9.95 -10.51 10.04
N PRO A 95 -9.65 -9.44 9.28
CA PRO A 95 -8.27 -9.06 9.00
C PRO A 95 -7.60 -8.53 10.26
N GLY A 96 -6.38 -8.99 10.52
CA GLY A 96 -5.50 -8.45 11.57
C GLY A 96 -4.51 -7.42 11.03
N PRO A 97 -3.62 -6.90 11.88
CA PRO A 97 -2.52 -6.04 11.43
C PRO A 97 -1.60 -6.79 10.45
N VAL A 98 -0.94 -6.06 9.54
CA VAL A 98 0.12 -6.59 8.66
C VAL A 98 1.37 -5.73 8.75
N ALA A 99 2.53 -6.37 8.90
CA ALA A 99 3.83 -5.70 8.93
C ALA A 99 4.83 -6.47 8.07
N TYR A 100 5.67 -5.76 7.32
CA TYR A 100 6.80 -6.36 6.62
C TYR A 100 8.06 -6.33 7.50
N VAL A 101 8.79 -7.45 7.55
CA VAL A 101 10.05 -7.59 8.29
C VAL A 101 11.19 -7.82 7.29
N PRO A 102 11.94 -6.78 6.88
CA PRO A 102 12.96 -6.89 5.84
C PRO A 102 14.07 -7.90 6.14
N LYS A 103 14.43 -8.06 7.42
CA LYS A 103 15.52 -8.95 7.85
C LYS A 103 15.31 -10.42 7.46
N VAL A 104 14.06 -10.86 7.39
CA VAL A 104 13.68 -12.25 7.06
C VAL A 104 12.80 -12.32 5.80
N ASP A 105 12.62 -11.19 5.11
CA ASP A 105 11.77 -11.04 3.94
C ASP A 105 10.37 -11.67 4.10
N ALA A 106 9.70 -11.35 5.20
CA ALA A 106 8.41 -11.94 5.53
C ALA A 106 7.37 -10.88 5.93
N PHE A 107 6.12 -11.18 5.62
CA PHE A 107 4.96 -10.49 6.19
C PHE A 107 4.53 -11.20 7.47
N VAL A 108 4.37 -10.42 8.53
CA VAL A 108 3.85 -10.87 9.82
C VAL A 108 2.45 -10.31 9.99
N THR A 109 1.54 -11.16 10.42
CA THR A 109 0.15 -10.83 10.73
C THR A 109 -0.33 -11.66 11.91
N VAL A 110 -1.50 -11.32 12.45
CA VAL A 110 -2.16 -12.08 13.53
C VAL A 110 -3.57 -12.38 13.05
N ASN A 111 -3.99 -13.64 13.15
CA ASN A 111 -5.35 -14.05 12.78
C ASN A 111 -6.23 -14.18 14.02
N HIS A 112 -7.53 -14.37 13.78
CA HIS A 112 -8.52 -14.46 14.86
C HIS A 112 -8.48 -15.78 15.65
N ALA A 113 -7.71 -16.77 15.20
CA ALA A 113 -7.61 -18.09 15.82
C ALA A 113 -6.70 -18.12 17.07
N CYS A 114 -6.03 -17.01 17.40
CA CYS A 114 -5.21 -16.88 18.61
C CYS A 114 -6.03 -16.53 19.88
N GLN A 115 -7.31 -16.92 19.94
CA GLN A 115 -8.15 -16.84 21.14
C GLN A 115 -8.21 -18.17 21.88
#